data_AF-A0A7X9B8Z1-F1
#
_entry.id   AF-A0A7X9B8Z1-F1
#
_cell.length_a   1.000
_cell.length_b   1.000
_cell.length_c   1.000
_cell.angle_alpha   90.00
_cell.angle_beta   90.00
_cell.angle_gamma   90.00
#
_symmetry.space_group_name_H-M   'P 1'
#
loop_
_entity.id
_entity.type
_entity.pdbx_description
1 polymer ?
#
loop_
_entity_poly.entity_id
_entity_poly.type
_entity_poly.pdbx_seq_one_letter_code
_entity_poly.pdbx_strand_id
1 'polypeptide(L)'
;NKFNVKVPETINANEENLIQRVREDIKYPCIIKPMDSASFVKAYRRKVFIIENEEDLIQKLDMIRKDKHGVVIQRIIPGPEENCYCYDAYLNQDSKVTHFTSAYKIRQWPINFGASTYAKQKWIPELQDICKPFLEGIGFKGFSEIELKRDENTGEIYLIEVNVRTINFNEMLAKCGLNFPLIAYLEMTDKIPENKSVEIETGYVFHYMYEDLFAIREYLRTGQMTLGKIIKDNTFKKVHSTWSFDDPMPGIYFVGTIISKIFNRVFKKR
;
A
#
# COMPACT_ATOMS: atom_id res chain seq x y z
N ASN A 1 14.49 -10.90 -15.94
CA ASN A 1 13.18 -11.03 -15.27
C ASN A 1 12.15 -11.54 -16.29
N LYS A 2 11.42 -12.64 -16.02
CA LYS A 2 10.58 -13.36 -17.02
C LYS A 2 9.48 -12.51 -17.66
N PHE A 3 8.97 -11.50 -16.94
CA PHE A 3 7.86 -10.64 -17.38
C PHE A 3 8.25 -9.15 -17.50
N ASN A 4 9.56 -8.84 -17.51
CA ASN A 4 10.09 -7.48 -17.61
C ASN A 4 9.57 -6.46 -16.57
N VAL A 5 9.00 -6.92 -15.46
CA VAL A 5 8.63 -6.05 -14.32
C VAL A 5 9.88 -5.74 -13.50
N LYS A 6 10.11 -4.48 -13.13
CA LYS A 6 11.22 -4.13 -12.24
C LYS A 6 10.80 -4.34 -10.79
N VAL A 7 11.71 -4.87 -9.98
CA VAL A 7 11.55 -5.00 -8.53
C VAL A 7 12.77 -4.36 -7.87
N PRO A 8 12.64 -3.72 -6.69
CA PRO A 8 13.78 -3.16 -6.00
C PRO A 8 14.81 -4.24 -5.69
N GLU A 9 16.09 -3.89 -5.76
CA GLU A 9 17.19 -4.77 -5.36
C GLU A 9 16.93 -5.26 -3.93
N THR A 10 16.92 -6.58 -3.76
CA THR A 10 16.51 -7.24 -2.52
C THR A 10 17.45 -8.41 -2.24
N ILE A 11 17.94 -8.51 -1.00
CA ILE A 11 18.81 -9.58 -0.52
C ILE A 11 18.18 -10.21 0.72
N ASN A 12 18.10 -11.53 0.78
CA ASN A 12 17.61 -12.25 1.95
C ASN A 12 18.68 -12.21 3.07
N ALA A 13 18.26 -11.98 4.31
CA ALA A 13 19.18 -11.85 5.44
C ALA A 13 19.97 -13.13 5.80
N ASN A 14 19.62 -14.27 5.19
CA ASN A 14 20.32 -15.55 5.34
C ASN A 14 21.34 -15.81 4.22
N GLU A 15 21.45 -14.93 3.22
CA GLU A 15 22.42 -15.09 2.14
C GLU A 15 23.86 -14.81 2.63
N GLU A 16 24.82 -15.54 2.07
CA GLU A 16 26.24 -15.33 2.34
C GLU A 16 26.69 -13.94 1.88
N ASN A 17 27.74 -13.40 2.53
CA ASN A 17 28.30 -12.08 2.24
C ASN A 17 27.28 -10.94 2.27
N LEU A 18 26.20 -11.08 3.06
CA LEU A 18 25.10 -10.11 3.16
C LEU A 18 25.59 -8.66 3.26
N ILE A 19 26.52 -8.38 4.17
CA ILE A 19 27.01 -7.01 4.42
C ILE A 19 27.68 -6.42 3.17
N GLN A 20 28.57 -7.19 2.54
CA GLN A 20 29.25 -6.75 1.32
C GLN A 20 28.24 -6.49 0.20
N ARG A 21 27.28 -7.40 0.00
CA ARG A 21 26.27 -7.24 -1.04
C ARG A 21 25.33 -6.08 -0.78
N VAL A 22 24.95 -5.81 0.47
CA VAL A 22 24.19 -4.60 0.79
C VAL A 22 24.99 -3.35 0.44
N ARG A 23 26.31 -3.33 0.68
CA ARG A 23 27.18 -2.20 0.36
C ARG A 23 27.31 -1.96 -1.15
N GLU A 24 27.42 -3.03 -1.93
CA GLU A 24 27.68 -2.96 -3.39
C GLU A 24 26.39 -2.85 -4.22
N ASP A 25 25.40 -3.71 -3.93
CA ASP A 25 24.20 -3.89 -4.75
C ASP A 25 23.04 -2.97 -4.32
N ILE A 26 22.79 -2.84 -3.01
CA ILE A 26 21.61 -2.12 -2.48
C ILE A 26 21.94 -0.66 -2.13
N LYS A 27 23.07 -0.44 -1.45
CA LYS A 27 23.55 0.82 -0.87
C LYS A 27 22.65 1.36 0.26
N TYR A 28 23.21 2.25 1.08
CA TYR A 28 22.49 2.92 2.16
C TYR A 28 22.02 4.32 1.69
N PRO A 29 20.88 4.83 2.22
CA PRO A 29 19.97 4.16 3.14
C PRO A 29 19.13 3.06 2.48
N CYS A 30 18.84 1.99 3.21
CA CYS A 30 17.99 0.88 2.76
C CYS A 30 16.96 0.50 3.83
N ILE A 31 16.12 -0.51 3.57
CA ILE A 31 15.16 -1.01 4.55
C ILE A 31 15.36 -2.49 4.85
N ILE A 32 15.07 -2.86 6.10
CA ILE A 32 14.76 -4.25 6.48
C ILE A 32 13.24 -4.40 6.46
N LYS A 33 12.76 -5.29 5.58
CA LYS A 33 11.34 -5.67 5.46
C LYS A 33 11.16 -7.11 5.94
N PRO A 34 10.13 -7.39 6.78
CA PRO A 34 9.83 -8.76 7.18
C PRO A 34 9.20 -9.56 6.05
N MET A 35 9.42 -10.88 6.05
CA MET A 35 8.67 -11.82 5.21
C MET A 35 7.25 -12.04 5.75
N ASP A 36 7.05 -11.93 7.06
CA ASP A 36 5.75 -11.89 7.72
C ASP A 36 5.55 -10.56 8.45
N SER A 37 4.82 -9.66 7.80
CA SER A 37 4.51 -8.32 8.33
C SER A 37 3.71 -8.33 9.63
N ALA A 38 2.81 -9.30 9.83
CA ALA A 38 1.90 -9.30 10.96
C ALA A 38 2.61 -9.63 12.27
N SER A 39 3.43 -10.69 12.27
CA SER A 39 4.22 -11.07 13.45
C SER A 39 5.28 -10.01 13.78
N PHE A 40 5.91 -9.43 12.76
CA PHE A 40 6.92 -8.39 12.93
C PHE A 40 6.36 -7.09 13.54
N VAL A 41 5.21 -6.61 13.06
CA VAL A 41 4.54 -5.42 13.63
C VAL A 41 4.12 -5.68 15.08
N LYS A 42 3.71 -6.91 15.43
CA LYS A 42 3.38 -7.28 16.80
C LYS A 42 4.60 -7.20 17.72
N ALA A 43 5.76 -7.64 17.25
CA ALA A 43 7.03 -7.62 18.00
C ALA A 43 7.62 -6.21 18.13
N TYR A 44 7.79 -5.50 17.02
CA TYR A 44 8.57 -4.25 16.98
C TYR A 44 7.74 -2.97 16.90
N ARG A 45 6.40 -3.08 16.73
CA ARG A 45 5.51 -1.94 16.49
C ARG A 45 5.91 -1.07 15.30
N ARG A 46 6.67 -1.63 14.36
CA ARG A 46 7.13 -1.00 13.12
C ARG A 46 6.90 -1.95 11.95
N LYS A 47 6.65 -1.39 10.76
CA LYS A 47 6.49 -2.16 9.52
C LYS A 47 7.82 -2.49 8.86
N VAL A 48 8.78 -1.57 8.95
CA VAL A 48 10.15 -1.71 8.43
C VAL A 48 11.12 -1.03 9.38
N PHE A 49 12.40 -1.39 9.28
CA PHE A 49 13.49 -0.56 9.79
C PHE A 49 14.18 0.14 8.63
N ILE A 50 14.38 1.45 8.74
CA ILE A 50 15.28 2.21 7.86
C ILE A 50 16.68 2.00 8.41
N ILE A 51 17.62 1.70 7.53
CA ILE A 51 19.00 1.39 7.82
C ILE A 51 19.88 2.43 7.14
N GLU A 52 20.53 3.26 7.94
CA GLU A 52 21.33 4.38 7.45
C GLU A 52 22.78 3.99 7.11
N ASN A 53 23.29 2.91 7.73
CA ASN A 53 24.65 2.44 7.54
C ASN A 53 24.81 0.97 7.98
N GLU A 54 26.03 0.47 7.83
CA GLU A 54 26.41 -0.91 8.15
C GLU A 54 26.30 -1.27 9.63
N GLU A 55 26.69 -0.36 10.52
CA GLU A 55 26.59 -0.59 11.97
C GLU A 55 25.13 -0.76 12.40
N ASP A 56 24.23 0.07 11.85
CA ASP A 56 22.79 -0.03 12.08
C ASP A 56 22.21 -1.33 11.50
N LEU A 57 22.68 -1.75 10.32
CA LEU A 57 22.30 -3.04 9.72
C LEU A 57 22.61 -4.20 10.66
N ILE A 58 23.85 -4.29 11.13
CA ILE A 58 24.32 -5.36 12.02
C ILE A 58 23.50 -5.36 13.31
N GLN A 59 23.34 -4.18 13.94
CA GLN A 59 22.59 -4.05 15.18
C GLN A 59 21.14 -4.53 15.04
N LYS A 60 20.44 -4.13 13.96
CA LYS A 60 19.05 -4.54 13.73
C LYS A 60 18.93 -6.02 13.40
N LEU A 61 19.85 -6.57 12.60
CA LEU A 61 19.86 -8.00 12.30
C LEU A 61 20.06 -8.85 13.56
N ASP A 62 20.96 -8.46 14.45
CA ASP A 62 21.20 -9.20 15.70
C ASP A 62 19.99 -9.17 16.64
N MET A 63 19.26 -8.04 16.67
CA MET A 63 17.99 -7.95 17.39
C MET A 63 16.94 -8.88 16.76
N ILE A 64 16.80 -8.86 15.44
CA ILE A 64 15.77 -9.61 14.69
C ILE A 64 16.01 -11.13 14.75
N ARG A 65 17.27 -11.56 14.66
CA ARG A 65 17.66 -12.99 14.71
C ARG A 65 17.27 -13.63 16.03
N LYS A 66 17.31 -12.90 17.15
CA LYS A 66 16.88 -13.40 18.47
C LYS A 66 15.40 -13.77 18.49
N ASP A 67 14.59 -13.03 17.73
CA ASP A 67 13.14 -13.23 17.65
C ASP A 67 12.72 -14.15 16.49
N LYS A 68 13.70 -14.71 15.76
CA LYS A 68 13.52 -15.70 14.67
C LYS A 68 12.61 -15.22 13.52
N HIS A 69 12.58 -13.92 13.25
CA HIS A 69 11.85 -13.38 12.09
C HIS A 69 12.69 -13.48 10.81
N GLY A 70 12.09 -14.01 9.74
CA GLY A 70 12.65 -13.94 8.39
C GLY A 70 12.53 -12.53 7.83
N VAL A 71 13.63 -11.96 7.33
CA VAL A 71 13.67 -10.60 6.80
C VAL A 71 14.51 -10.51 5.52
N VAL A 72 14.24 -9.48 4.74
CA VAL A 72 15.00 -9.10 3.55
C VAL A 72 15.50 -7.67 3.69
N ILE A 73 16.65 -7.39 3.11
CA ILE A 73 17.19 -6.03 2.96
C ILE A 73 16.82 -5.59 1.55
N GLN A 74 16.23 -4.40 1.40
CA GLN A 74 15.70 -3.93 0.13
C GLN A 74 16.05 -2.45 -0.10
N ARG A 75 16.35 -2.09 -1.35
CA ARG A 75 16.57 -0.69 -1.75
C ARG A 75 15.29 0.13 -1.54
N ILE A 76 15.47 1.36 -1.04
CA ILE A 76 14.40 2.35 -1.02
C ILE A 76 14.28 2.98 -2.40
N ILE A 77 13.08 2.92 -3.00
CA ILE A 77 12.80 3.66 -4.23
C ILE A 77 12.53 5.13 -3.88
N PRO A 78 13.36 6.08 -4.34
CA PRO A 78 13.25 7.49 -4.00
C PRO A 78 12.01 8.12 -4.62
N GLY A 79 11.47 9.14 -3.94
CA GLY A 79 10.32 9.90 -4.40
C GLY A 79 9.24 10.07 -3.33
N PRO A 80 8.40 11.10 -3.47
CA PRO A 80 7.28 11.36 -2.56
C PRO A 80 6.25 10.23 -2.61
N GLU A 81 5.34 10.19 -1.65
CA GLU A 81 4.19 9.27 -1.65
C GLU A 81 3.35 9.33 -2.92
N GLU A 82 3.29 10.49 -3.59
CA GLU A 82 2.53 10.64 -4.84
C GLU A 82 3.12 9.84 -6.01
N ASN A 83 4.35 9.32 -5.86
CA ASN A 83 4.95 8.36 -6.79
C ASN A 83 4.55 6.91 -6.48
N CYS A 84 3.86 6.64 -5.37
CA CYS A 84 3.32 5.33 -5.05
C CYS A 84 1.96 5.15 -5.75
N TYR A 85 1.90 4.18 -6.63
CA TYR A 85 0.73 3.85 -7.43
C TYR A 85 0.12 2.51 -7.00
N CYS A 86 -1.17 2.37 -7.26
CA CYS A 86 -1.89 1.12 -7.14
C CYS A 86 -2.49 0.80 -8.50
N TYR A 87 -2.32 -0.45 -8.95
CA TYR A 87 -3.01 -1.00 -10.10
C TYR A 87 -3.97 -2.09 -9.61
N ASP A 88 -5.26 -1.79 -9.67
CA ASP A 88 -6.33 -2.65 -9.20
C ASP A 88 -6.92 -3.40 -10.38
N ALA A 89 -6.92 -4.73 -10.34
CA ALA A 89 -7.40 -5.56 -11.43
C ALA A 89 -8.17 -6.80 -10.96
N TYR A 90 -9.13 -7.23 -11.78
CA TYR A 90 -9.79 -8.52 -11.70
C TYR A 90 -9.44 -9.36 -12.92
N LEU A 91 -9.00 -10.59 -12.68
CA LEU A 91 -8.72 -11.58 -13.71
C LEU A 91 -9.76 -12.69 -13.66
N ASN A 92 -10.32 -13.03 -14.84
CA ASN A 92 -11.31 -14.09 -14.93
C ASN A 92 -10.69 -15.50 -14.83
N GLN A 93 -11.53 -16.53 -14.98
CA GLN A 93 -11.08 -17.93 -14.95
C GLN A 93 -10.09 -18.33 -16.06
N ASP A 94 -9.95 -17.54 -17.13
CA ASP A 94 -8.95 -17.72 -18.19
C ASP A 94 -7.68 -16.88 -17.96
N SER A 95 -7.55 -16.31 -16.75
CA SER A 95 -6.45 -15.41 -16.39
C SER A 95 -6.34 -14.20 -17.31
N LYS A 96 -7.48 -13.68 -17.79
CA LYS A 96 -7.56 -12.44 -18.56
C LYS A 96 -8.03 -11.29 -17.69
N VAL A 97 -7.34 -10.16 -17.79
CA VAL A 97 -7.74 -8.93 -17.11
C VAL A 97 -9.05 -8.44 -17.72
N THR A 98 -10.13 -8.47 -16.93
CA THR A 98 -11.48 -8.05 -17.36
C THR A 98 -11.87 -6.69 -16.79
N HIS A 99 -11.41 -6.39 -15.57
CA HIS A 99 -11.73 -5.15 -14.89
C HIS A 99 -10.49 -4.53 -14.31
N PHE A 100 -10.25 -3.23 -14.53
CA PHE A 100 -9.08 -2.58 -13.97
C PHE A 100 -9.21 -1.05 -13.84
N THR A 101 -8.41 -0.49 -12.93
CA THR A 101 -8.13 0.94 -12.85
C THR A 101 -6.80 1.16 -12.15
N SER A 102 -6.42 2.42 -11.99
CA SER A 102 -5.27 2.81 -11.19
C SER A 102 -5.61 3.92 -10.20
N ALA A 103 -4.79 4.00 -9.16
CA ALA A 103 -4.83 5.05 -8.15
C ALA A 103 -3.40 5.44 -7.75
N TYR A 104 -3.28 6.51 -7.00
CA TYR A 104 -2.03 6.90 -6.35
C TYR A 104 -2.26 7.29 -4.90
N LYS A 105 -1.24 7.09 -4.07
CA LYS A 105 -1.26 7.46 -2.66
C LYS A 105 -0.98 8.95 -2.53
N ILE A 106 -1.76 9.64 -1.72
CA ILE A 106 -1.47 11.02 -1.32
C ILE A 106 -0.90 11.02 0.10
N ARG A 107 -1.45 10.18 0.98
CA ARG A 107 -0.97 9.98 2.36
C ARG A 107 -1.11 8.53 2.77
N GLN A 108 -0.21 8.13 3.66
CA GLN A 108 -0.17 6.81 4.27
C GLN A 108 0.28 6.86 5.72
N TRP A 109 -0.09 5.83 6.47
CA TRP A 109 0.29 5.65 7.87
C TRP A 109 0.86 4.24 8.13
N PRO A 110 2.01 4.12 8.82
CA PRO A 110 3.00 5.17 9.11
C PRO A 110 3.51 5.87 7.84
N ILE A 111 4.03 7.09 7.93
CA ILE A 111 4.58 7.81 6.76
C ILE A 111 5.72 6.99 6.10
N ASN A 112 5.97 7.17 4.80
CA ASN A 112 6.98 6.48 3.98
C ASN A 112 6.78 4.97 3.72
N PHE A 113 6.27 4.19 4.69
CA PHE A 113 6.16 2.73 4.58
C PHE A 113 4.82 2.18 5.13
N GLY A 114 3.76 2.93 4.87
CA GLY A 114 2.44 2.75 5.47
C GLY A 114 1.39 2.11 4.58
N ALA A 115 0.20 1.93 5.17
CA ALA A 115 -1.00 1.69 4.38
C ALA A 115 -1.61 3.04 3.97
N SER A 116 -2.25 3.09 2.80
CA SER A 116 -2.94 4.29 2.32
C SER A 116 -3.96 4.77 3.33
N THR A 117 -3.87 6.02 3.76
CA THR A 117 -4.92 6.72 4.53
C THR A 117 -5.69 7.69 3.64
N TYR A 118 -5.05 8.14 2.56
CA TYR A 118 -5.62 9.02 1.57
C TYR A 118 -5.08 8.64 0.18
N ALA A 119 -5.95 8.13 -0.69
CA ALA A 119 -5.58 7.69 -2.04
C ALA A 119 -6.60 8.20 -3.05
N LYS A 120 -6.13 8.61 -4.22
CA LYS A 120 -6.98 9.18 -5.27
C LYS A 120 -6.94 8.29 -6.50
N GLN A 121 -8.12 8.01 -7.05
CA GLN A 121 -8.21 7.35 -8.34
C GLN A 121 -7.64 8.27 -9.42
N LYS A 122 -6.76 7.72 -10.26
CA LYS A 122 -6.14 8.41 -11.38
C LYS A 122 -5.77 7.39 -12.44
N TRP A 123 -6.09 7.65 -13.70
CA TRP A 123 -5.65 6.80 -14.78
C TRP A 123 -4.16 6.99 -15.09
N ILE A 124 -3.38 5.91 -15.03
CA ILE A 124 -1.94 5.87 -15.29
C ILE A 124 -1.68 4.75 -16.30
N PRO A 125 -1.71 5.07 -17.62
CA PRO A 125 -1.65 4.05 -18.69
C PRO A 125 -0.46 3.10 -18.57
N GLU A 126 0.72 3.61 -18.19
CA GLU A 126 1.95 2.83 -18.04
C GLU A 126 1.79 1.62 -17.10
N LEU A 127 0.89 1.69 -16.10
CA LEU A 127 0.67 0.59 -15.17
C LEU A 127 -0.05 -0.59 -15.83
N GLN A 128 -0.93 -0.32 -16.80
CA GLN A 128 -1.59 -1.37 -17.57
C GLN A 128 -0.56 -2.19 -18.34
N ASP A 129 0.36 -1.51 -19.03
CA ASP A 129 1.39 -2.14 -19.86
C ASP A 129 2.37 -2.97 -19.05
N ILE A 130 2.62 -2.58 -17.78
CA ILE A 130 3.49 -3.32 -16.85
C ILE A 130 2.74 -4.49 -16.19
N CYS A 131 1.55 -4.21 -15.65
CA CYS A 131 0.88 -5.12 -14.71
C CYS A 131 0.07 -6.21 -15.42
N LYS A 132 -0.61 -5.88 -16.53
CA LYS A 132 -1.45 -6.85 -17.24
C LYS A 132 -0.62 -8.03 -17.77
N PRO A 133 0.47 -7.84 -18.54
CA PRO A 133 1.28 -8.95 -19.04
C PRO A 133 1.87 -9.81 -17.92
N PHE A 134 2.21 -9.20 -16.79
CA PHE A 134 2.68 -9.90 -15.61
C PHE A 134 1.60 -10.80 -15.00
N LEU A 135 0.43 -10.24 -14.68
CA LEU A 135 -0.68 -10.97 -14.04
C LEU A 135 -1.23 -12.09 -14.94
N GLU A 136 -1.43 -11.82 -16.23
CA GLU A 136 -1.86 -12.85 -17.19
C GLU A 136 -0.76 -13.90 -17.38
N GLY A 137 0.51 -13.49 -17.43
CA GLY A 137 1.66 -14.36 -17.67
C GLY A 137 1.95 -15.34 -16.53
N ILE A 138 1.61 -14.99 -15.28
CA ILE A 138 1.67 -15.92 -14.14
C ILE A 138 0.39 -16.76 -13.98
N GLY A 139 -0.64 -16.52 -14.80
CA GLY A 139 -1.91 -17.23 -14.70
C GLY A 139 -2.71 -16.86 -13.45
N PHE A 140 -2.63 -15.61 -12.97
CA PHE A 140 -3.39 -15.18 -11.81
C PHE A 140 -4.89 -15.13 -12.11
N LYS A 141 -5.73 -15.32 -11.09
CA LYS A 141 -7.20 -15.30 -11.17
C LYS A 141 -7.78 -14.60 -9.95
N GLY A 142 -8.87 -13.87 -10.12
CA GLY A 142 -9.50 -13.08 -9.08
C GLY A 142 -8.93 -11.66 -8.96
N PHE A 143 -9.14 -11.04 -7.80
CA PHE A 143 -8.73 -9.66 -7.54
C PHE A 143 -7.26 -9.56 -7.10
N SER A 144 -6.56 -8.58 -7.66
CA SER A 144 -5.23 -8.16 -7.23
C SER A 144 -5.11 -6.64 -7.22
N GLU A 145 -4.47 -6.09 -6.19
CA GLU A 145 -3.88 -4.76 -6.21
C GLU A 145 -2.37 -4.90 -6.27
N ILE A 146 -1.73 -4.37 -7.31
CA ILE A 146 -0.27 -4.25 -7.36
C ILE A 146 0.11 -2.85 -6.86
N GLU A 147 0.94 -2.80 -5.83
CA GLU A 147 1.59 -1.56 -5.38
C GLU A 147 2.88 -1.36 -6.17
N LEU A 148 3.01 -0.19 -6.79
CA LEU A 148 4.19 0.22 -7.54
C LEU A 148 4.71 1.55 -7.02
N LYS A 149 6.00 1.83 -7.25
CA LYS A 149 6.57 3.15 -7.00
C LYS A 149 7.41 3.61 -8.18
N ARG A 150 7.20 4.85 -8.62
CA ARG A 150 8.06 5.51 -9.60
C ARG A 150 9.27 6.13 -8.90
N ASP A 151 10.45 5.72 -9.32
CA ASP A 151 11.71 6.32 -8.91
C ASP A 151 11.78 7.77 -9.44
N GLU A 152 11.88 8.75 -8.55
CA GLU A 152 11.89 10.18 -8.92
C GLU A 152 13.12 10.58 -9.76
N ASN A 153 14.24 9.86 -9.62
CA ASN A 153 15.48 10.20 -10.31
C ASN A 153 15.54 9.59 -11.72
N THR A 154 15.03 8.37 -11.89
CA THR A 154 15.13 7.62 -13.16
C THR A 154 13.83 7.59 -13.96
N GLY A 155 12.70 7.87 -13.31
CA GLY A 155 11.35 7.77 -13.90
C GLY A 155 10.84 6.33 -14.02
N GLU A 156 11.64 5.33 -13.63
CA GLU A 156 11.30 3.92 -13.74
C GLU A 156 10.31 3.47 -12.66
N ILE A 157 9.42 2.53 -13.01
CA ILE A 157 8.38 2.02 -12.12
C ILE A 157 8.79 0.64 -11.61
N TYR A 158 8.81 0.51 -10.28
CA TYR A 158 9.15 -0.72 -9.57
C TYR A 158 7.91 -1.30 -8.90
N LEU A 159 7.68 -2.61 -9.06
CA LEU A 159 6.70 -3.37 -8.30
C LEU A 159 7.21 -3.54 -6.87
N ILE A 160 6.43 -3.06 -5.91
CA ILE A 160 6.75 -3.07 -4.47
C ILE A 160 6.06 -4.25 -3.76
N GLU A 161 4.78 -4.48 -4.06
CA GLU A 161 3.99 -5.51 -3.42
C GLU A 161 2.80 -5.94 -4.31
N VAL A 162 2.33 -7.17 -4.13
CA VAL A 162 1.09 -7.67 -4.75
C VAL A 162 0.14 -8.10 -3.64
N ASN A 163 -0.98 -7.40 -3.52
CA ASN A 163 -2.05 -7.69 -2.59
C ASN A 163 -3.11 -8.56 -3.28
N VAL A 164 -3.16 -9.84 -2.93
CA VAL A 164 -4.11 -10.83 -3.50
C VAL A 164 -5.40 -10.96 -2.68
N ARG A 165 -5.89 -9.83 -2.16
CA ARG A 165 -7.10 -9.72 -1.33
C ARG A 165 -7.75 -8.37 -1.53
N THR A 166 -9.01 -8.23 -1.15
CA THR A 166 -9.67 -6.92 -1.08
C THR A 166 -8.90 -5.97 -0.16
N ILE A 167 -8.93 -4.70 -0.52
CA ILE A 167 -8.12 -3.64 0.09
C ILE A 167 -9.01 -2.61 0.77
N ASN A 168 -8.38 -1.69 1.52
CA ASN A 168 -9.08 -0.73 2.37
C ASN A 168 -9.89 0.31 1.59
N PHE A 169 -9.52 0.60 0.33
CA PHE A 169 -10.23 1.56 -0.52
C PHE A 169 -11.18 0.94 -1.54
N ASN A 170 -11.64 -0.30 -1.31
CA ASN A 170 -12.56 -0.99 -2.21
C ASN A 170 -13.88 -0.22 -2.48
N GLU A 171 -14.42 0.51 -1.50
CA GLU A 171 -15.62 1.33 -1.71
C GLU A 171 -15.35 2.50 -2.68
N MET A 172 -14.14 3.07 -2.69
CA MET A 172 -13.77 4.08 -3.69
C MET A 172 -13.79 3.47 -5.10
N LEU A 173 -13.27 2.24 -5.27
CA LEU A 173 -13.30 1.52 -6.53
C LEU A 173 -14.74 1.23 -6.97
N ALA A 174 -15.61 0.85 -6.04
CA ALA A 174 -17.05 0.67 -6.30
C ALA A 174 -17.71 1.98 -6.78
N LYS A 175 -17.41 3.13 -6.15
CA LYS A 175 -17.89 4.45 -6.61
C LYS A 175 -17.33 4.86 -7.99
N CYS A 176 -16.13 4.38 -8.36
CA CYS A 176 -15.60 4.51 -9.71
C CYS A 176 -16.31 3.59 -10.73
N GLY A 177 -17.16 2.68 -10.26
CA GLY A 177 -17.92 1.74 -11.07
C GLY A 177 -17.28 0.36 -11.18
N LEU A 178 -16.28 0.04 -10.35
CA LEU A 178 -15.59 -1.24 -10.27
C LEU A 178 -15.76 -1.85 -8.87
N ASN A 179 -16.91 -2.49 -8.63
CA ASN A 179 -17.16 -3.19 -7.38
C ASN A 179 -16.56 -4.61 -7.44
N PHE A 180 -15.29 -4.75 -7.08
CA PHE A 180 -14.54 -6.01 -7.22
C PHE A 180 -15.14 -7.20 -6.44
N PRO A 181 -15.61 -7.06 -5.19
CA PRO A 181 -16.33 -8.14 -4.51
C PRO A 181 -17.61 -8.56 -5.23
N LEU A 182 -18.36 -7.61 -5.78
CA LEU A 182 -19.55 -7.93 -6.57
C LEU A 182 -19.19 -8.64 -7.87
N ILE A 183 -18.14 -8.20 -8.57
CA ILE A 183 -17.63 -8.86 -9.78
C ILE A 183 -17.25 -10.32 -9.47
N ALA A 184 -16.54 -10.55 -8.36
CA ALA A 184 -16.16 -11.89 -7.92
C ALA A 184 -17.38 -12.77 -7.63
N TYR A 185 -18.37 -12.23 -6.91
CA TYR A 185 -19.62 -12.93 -6.62
C TYR A 185 -20.41 -13.29 -7.89
N LEU A 186 -20.49 -12.34 -8.83
CA LEU A 186 -21.20 -12.54 -10.09
C LEU A 186 -20.52 -13.60 -10.98
N GLU A 187 -19.19 -13.61 -11.03
CA GLU A 187 -18.45 -14.69 -11.71
C GLU A 187 -18.73 -16.06 -11.07
N MET A 188 -18.74 -16.14 -9.73
CA MET A 188 -19.04 -17.39 -9.00
C MET A 188 -20.48 -17.90 -9.17
N THR A 189 -21.38 -17.06 -9.67
CA THR A 189 -22.81 -17.39 -9.86
C THR A 189 -23.20 -17.45 -11.34
N ASP A 190 -22.22 -17.64 -12.22
CA ASP A 190 -22.38 -17.73 -13.68
C ASP A 190 -23.05 -16.49 -14.31
N LYS A 191 -22.95 -15.34 -13.64
CA LYS A 191 -23.45 -14.03 -14.09
C LYS A 191 -22.29 -13.12 -14.48
N ILE A 192 -21.39 -13.62 -15.32
CA ILE A 192 -20.15 -12.95 -15.68
C ILE A 192 -20.44 -11.50 -16.13
N PRO A 193 -19.95 -10.47 -15.41
CA PRO A 193 -20.19 -9.09 -15.80
C PRO A 193 -19.39 -8.73 -17.06
N GLU A 194 -19.89 -7.77 -17.83
CA GLU A 194 -19.15 -7.20 -18.96
C GLU A 194 -17.82 -6.60 -18.49
N ASN A 195 -16.76 -6.82 -19.27
CA ASN A 195 -15.45 -6.23 -19.00
C ASN A 195 -15.57 -4.71 -18.88
N LYS A 196 -14.91 -4.15 -17.88
CA LYS A 196 -14.98 -2.72 -17.61
C LYS A 196 -13.68 -2.17 -17.05
N SER A 197 -13.14 -1.16 -17.71
CA SER A 197 -12.01 -0.38 -17.21
C SER A 197 -12.43 1.04 -16.82
N VAL A 198 -11.69 1.63 -15.89
CA VAL A 198 -11.81 3.06 -15.57
C VAL A 198 -10.51 3.75 -15.96
N GLU A 199 -10.51 4.26 -17.20
CA GLU A 199 -9.37 4.89 -17.88
C GLU A 199 -9.50 6.42 -17.93
N ILE A 200 -10.23 6.99 -16.97
CA ILE A 200 -10.43 8.43 -16.81
C ILE A 200 -10.14 8.84 -15.37
N GLU A 201 -9.99 10.14 -15.12
CA GLU A 201 -9.97 10.69 -13.77
C GLU A 201 -11.39 10.89 -13.24
N THR A 202 -11.79 10.09 -12.27
CA THR A 202 -13.11 10.17 -11.63
C THR A 202 -13.19 11.24 -10.54
N GLY A 203 -12.03 11.66 -10.01
CA GLY A 203 -11.93 12.60 -8.89
C GLY A 203 -12.26 12.03 -7.51
N TYR A 204 -12.62 10.74 -7.42
CA TYR A 204 -12.87 10.09 -6.14
C TYR A 204 -11.58 9.88 -5.34
N VAL A 205 -11.71 10.06 -4.03
CA VAL A 205 -10.60 9.94 -3.09
C VAL A 205 -11.02 9.11 -1.90
N PHE A 206 -10.31 8.02 -1.66
CA PHE A 206 -10.44 7.27 -0.42
C PHE A 206 -9.90 8.06 0.76
N HIS A 207 -10.61 8.02 1.89
CA HIS A 207 -10.19 8.66 3.12
C HIS A 207 -10.47 7.80 4.35
N TYR A 208 -9.39 7.30 4.96
CA TYR A 208 -9.41 6.68 6.29
C TYR A 208 -9.04 7.70 7.37
N MET A 209 -10.04 8.46 7.81
CA MET A 209 -9.86 9.65 8.65
C MET A 209 -9.06 9.40 9.94
N TYR A 210 -9.28 8.27 10.62
CA TYR A 210 -8.64 8.04 11.92
C TYR A 210 -7.12 7.97 11.84
N GLU A 211 -6.59 7.19 10.90
CA GLU A 211 -5.14 7.10 10.69
C GLU A 211 -4.58 8.31 9.95
N ASP A 212 -5.39 8.95 9.10
CA ASP A 212 -4.97 10.14 8.37
C ASP A 212 -4.64 11.30 9.32
N LEU A 213 -5.32 11.42 10.47
CA LEU A 213 -4.97 12.44 11.48
C LEU A 213 -3.54 12.27 12.01
N PHE A 214 -3.10 11.04 12.24
CA PHE A 214 -1.72 10.76 12.66
C PHE A 214 -0.73 10.99 11.53
N ALA A 215 -1.10 10.60 10.31
CA ALA A 215 -0.30 10.84 9.11
C ALA A 215 -0.09 12.34 8.89
N ILE A 216 -1.15 13.15 8.89
CA ILE A 216 -1.10 14.61 8.73
C ILE A 216 -0.17 15.22 9.76
N ARG A 217 -0.31 14.85 11.03
CA ARG A 217 0.57 15.35 12.11
C ARG A 217 2.04 15.07 11.80
N GLU A 218 2.38 13.87 11.34
CA GLU A 218 3.76 13.51 11.04
C GLU A 218 4.30 14.14 9.75
N TYR A 219 3.52 14.21 8.68
CA TYR A 219 3.93 14.90 7.46
C TYR A 219 4.20 16.39 7.70
N LEU A 220 3.38 17.05 8.54
CA LEU A 220 3.61 18.44 8.94
C LEU A 220 4.86 18.58 9.81
N ARG A 221 5.05 17.66 10.77
CA ARG A 221 6.23 17.67 11.66
C ARG A 221 7.55 17.47 10.91
N THR A 222 7.55 16.61 9.90
CA THR A 222 8.72 16.30 9.07
C THR A 222 8.93 17.26 7.91
N GLY A 223 7.97 18.16 7.65
CA GLY A 223 8.04 19.12 6.54
C GLY A 223 7.79 18.51 5.16
N GLN A 224 7.46 17.22 5.08
CA GLN A 224 7.16 16.51 3.83
C GLN A 224 5.85 16.98 3.18
N MET A 225 4.99 17.68 3.94
CA MET A 225 3.77 18.28 3.41
C MET A 225 3.45 19.60 4.11
N THR A 226 2.75 20.50 3.42
CA THR A 226 2.34 21.81 3.93
C THR A 226 0.89 21.82 4.40
N LEU A 227 0.56 22.73 5.32
CA LEU A 227 -0.84 22.97 5.72
C LEU A 227 -1.72 23.36 4.53
N GLY A 228 -1.18 24.15 3.58
CA GLY A 228 -1.90 24.52 2.36
C GLY A 228 -2.31 23.31 1.52
N LYS A 229 -1.44 22.30 1.41
CA LYS A 229 -1.77 21.04 0.73
C LYS A 229 -2.85 20.26 1.46
N ILE A 230 -2.82 20.20 2.80
CA ILE A 230 -3.88 19.56 3.61
C ILE A 230 -5.24 20.24 3.39
N ILE A 231 -5.27 21.57 3.36
CA ILE A 231 -6.50 22.33 3.13
C ILE A 231 -7.03 22.05 1.72
N LYS A 232 -6.15 22.07 0.71
CA LYS A 232 -6.50 21.75 -0.68
C LYS A 232 -7.05 20.33 -0.81
N ASP A 233 -6.37 19.34 -0.25
CA ASP A 233 -6.77 17.93 -0.35
C ASP A 233 -8.16 17.70 0.26
N ASN A 234 -8.53 18.45 1.29
CA ASN A 234 -9.86 18.35 1.91
C ASN A 234 -11.03 18.74 1.00
N THR A 235 -10.78 19.38 -0.15
CA THR A 235 -11.80 19.74 -1.14
C THR A 235 -12.21 18.60 -2.07
N PHE A 236 -11.49 17.47 -2.05
CA PHE A 236 -11.77 16.35 -2.95
C PHE A 236 -13.05 15.58 -2.60
N LYS A 237 -13.56 14.84 -3.60
CA LYS A 237 -14.74 13.99 -3.50
C LYS A 237 -14.43 12.71 -2.70
N LYS A 238 -14.48 12.85 -1.38
CA LYS A 238 -14.09 11.81 -0.42
C LYS A 238 -15.08 10.64 -0.38
N VAL A 239 -14.53 9.43 -0.34
CA VAL A 239 -15.20 8.17 -0.05
C VAL A 239 -14.62 7.65 1.26
N HIS A 240 -15.46 7.55 2.28
CA HIS A 240 -15.03 7.22 3.64
C HIS A 240 -14.91 5.71 3.82
N SER A 241 -13.94 5.28 4.63
CA SER A 241 -13.69 3.86 4.92
C SER A 241 -14.77 3.20 5.78
N THR A 242 -15.39 3.95 6.69
CA THR A 242 -16.23 3.40 7.78
C THR A 242 -17.54 4.17 8.00
N TRP A 243 -17.76 5.27 7.29
CA TRP A 243 -18.97 6.08 7.42
C TRP A 243 -19.78 6.05 6.13
N SER A 244 -21.07 5.75 6.25
CA SER A 244 -22.05 5.93 5.18
C SER A 244 -23.33 6.56 5.73
N PHE A 245 -24.04 7.32 4.89
CA PHE A 245 -25.28 7.98 5.30
C PHE A 245 -26.48 7.02 5.32
N ASP A 246 -26.47 6.00 4.47
CA ASP A 246 -27.48 4.94 4.38
C ASP A 246 -27.22 3.78 5.36
N ASP A 247 -25.98 3.59 5.81
CA ASP A 247 -25.60 2.66 6.88
C ASP A 247 -24.64 3.33 7.90
N PRO A 248 -25.16 4.12 8.85
CA PRO A 248 -24.32 4.86 9.79
C PRO A 248 -23.80 4.02 10.97
N MET A 249 -24.38 2.85 11.24
CA MET A 249 -24.09 2.06 12.44
C MET A 249 -22.62 1.60 12.55
N PRO A 250 -21.96 1.13 11.47
CA PRO A 250 -20.53 0.81 11.52
C PRO A 250 -19.66 2.01 11.93
N GLY A 251 -19.99 3.20 11.41
CA GLY A 251 -19.27 4.43 11.72
C GLY A 251 -19.44 4.87 13.17
N ILE A 252 -20.68 4.83 13.67
CA ILE A 252 -20.98 5.13 15.08
C ILE A 252 -20.25 4.17 16.01
N TYR A 253 -20.30 2.86 15.73
CA TYR A 253 -19.59 1.85 16.52
C TYR A 253 -18.08 2.10 16.51
N PHE A 254 -17.50 2.37 15.34
CA PHE A 254 -16.08 2.67 15.21
C PHE A 254 -15.65 3.87 16.06
N VAL A 255 -16.40 4.98 16.01
CA VAL A 255 -16.15 6.16 16.87
C VAL A 255 -16.23 5.79 18.36
N GLY A 256 -17.24 5.01 18.76
CA GLY A 256 -17.38 4.50 20.13
C GLY A 256 -16.15 3.70 20.58
N THR A 257 -15.58 2.84 19.73
CA THR A 257 -14.36 2.09 20.06
C THR A 257 -13.14 2.98 20.24
N ILE A 258 -13.01 4.06 19.44
CA ILE A 258 -11.91 5.03 19.58
C ILE A 258 -12.04 5.78 20.90
N ILE A 259 -13.23 6.30 21.22
CA ILE A 259 -13.49 7.02 22.47
C ILE A 259 -13.19 6.12 23.68
N SER A 260 -13.66 4.86 23.64
CA SER A 260 -13.40 3.88 24.70
C SER A 260 -11.90 3.61 24.90
N LYS A 261 -11.12 3.49 23.81
CA LYS A 261 -9.65 3.33 23.90
C LYS A 261 -8.98 4.54 24.54
N ILE A 262 -9.38 5.75 24.16
CA ILE A 262 -8.86 7.00 24.74
C ILE A 262 -9.20 7.07 26.22
N PHE A 263 -10.47 6.82 26.56
CA PHE A 263 -10.95 6.83 27.94
C PHE A 263 -10.19 5.82 28.81
N ASN A 264 -10.06 4.57 28.37
CA ASN A 264 -9.28 3.56 29.10
C ASN A 264 -7.81 3.98 29.27
N ARG A 265 -7.18 4.60 28.27
CA ARG A 265 -5.78 5.05 28.37
C ARG A 265 -5.59 6.20 29.36
N VAL A 266 -6.58 7.08 29.49
CA VAL A 266 -6.55 8.23 30.40
C VAL A 266 -6.94 7.83 31.82
N PHE A 267 -7.97 6.98 31.98
CA PHE A 267 -8.62 6.72 33.27
C PHE A 267 -8.31 5.35 33.88
N LYS A 268 -7.84 4.34 33.12
CA LYS A 268 -7.34 3.05 33.67
C LYS A 268 -5.83 3.02 33.91
N LYS A 269 -5.13 4.15 33.81
CA LYS A 269 -3.82 4.32 34.46
C LYS A 269 -4.03 4.67 35.94
N ARG A 270 -4.53 3.70 36.71
CA ARG A 270 -4.46 3.63 38.18
C ARG A 270 -4.29 2.17 38.54
#